data_AF-A0A940U494-F1
#
_entry.id   AF-A0A940U494-F1
#
_cell.length_a   1.000
_cell.length_b   1.000
_cell.length_c   1.000
_cell.angle_alpha   90.00
_cell.angle_beta   90.00
_cell.angle_gamma   90.00
#
_symmetry.space_group_name_H-M   'P 1'
#
loop_
_entity.id
_entity.type
_entity.pdbx_description
1 polymer ?
#
loop_
_entity_poly.entity_id
_entity_poly.type
_entity_poly.pdbx_seq_one_letter_code
_entity_poly.pdbx_strand_id
1 'polypeptide(L)'
;MPANRDWSQMIRRMELLLRLKSFPVAFKLLEKKEDLARIPFLRRMTHKSTLCQLISLVRSFDWTVGADLDDFLYSMCPSIIGLTGVPELMQDGTFRSIVWTKNRKDGKKYENSILRLPAGKYQAVALAPLVYNPFDPDIVLFYANPAQMMLLINALQFEDYEVMRFSCVGESSCSDVIARCYLEGKPSLSIPCYGERRYGHAQDDELAMAIPAGIMDKALRGLEALYKRGIRYPISYAGADLDVTKGFPMAYFGLREVEEIRGQDGRVLLGVTGGIASGKSTVARMLQELGAPVIDFDILSRVVVEPGKGAWKDIVSFFGEQALNPDRTLDRKKISEIVFQDSEKRKKLEGFIHPRIYEEFTSRVKELTQKDPQPIIQAVVPLLIEASLQHLFHKILVVYVPEEIQIQRLMERDRISREMAKSILSAQLSIEEKRTYADYLVDNSGSVGETKRQVLLVWEKIKEYQKERQG
;
A
#
# COMPACT_ATOMS: atom_id res chain seq x y z
N MET A 1 15.17 -14.65 -21.42
CA MET A 1 15.27 -13.18 -21.36
C MET A 1 14.22 -12.73 -20.36
N PRO A 2 14.56 -12.04 -19.26
CA PRO A 2 13.52 -11.55 -18.36
C PRO A 2 12.63 -10.58 -19.14
N ALA A 3 11.33 -10.65 -18.91
CA ALA A 3 10.35 -9.78 -19.54
C ALA A 3 10.76 -8.31 -19.36
N ASN A 4 10.73 -7.54 -20.44
CA ASN A 4 11.06 -6.12 -20.49
C ASN A 4 10.13 -5.37 -19.50
N ARG A 5 10.56 -5.21 -18.25
CA ARG A 5 9.77 -4.50 -17.22
C ARG A 5 9.66 -3.04 -17.64
N ASP A 6 8.44 -2.51 -17.67
CA ASP A 6 8.23 -1.08 -17.84
C ASP A 6 8.49 -0.36 -16.51
N TRP A 7 9.76 -0.02 -16.28
CA TRP A 7 10.17 0.75 -15.11
C TRP A 7 9.54 2.14 -15.09
N SER A 8 9.20 2.72 -16.25
CA SER A 8 8.60 4.05 -16.31
C SER A 8 7.22 4.06 -15.66
N GLN A 9 6.35 3.14 -16.08
CA GLN A 9 5.00 3.03 -15.54
C GLN A 9 5.01 2.77 -14.03
N MET A 10 5.85 1.84 -13.58
CA MET A 10 5.98 1.48 -12.17
C MET A 10 6.41 2.69 -11.32
N ILE A 11 7.47 3.39 -11.73
CA ILE A 11 8.02 4.49 -10.94
C ILE A 11 7.06 5.67 -10.92
N ARG A 12 6.42 6.00 -12.06
CA ARG A 12 5.35 7.02 -12.11
C ARG A 12 4.21 6.70 -11.16
N ARG A 13 3.85 5.41 -11.03
CA ARG A 13 2.83 5.00 -10.07
C ARG A 13 3.29 5.18 -8.62
N MET A 14 4.53 4.81 -8.30
CA MET A 14 5.10 5.04 -6.96
C MET A 14 5.18 6.53 -6.61
N GLU A 15 5.47 7.41 -7.57
CA GLU A 15 5.47 8.86 -7.34
C GLU A 15 4.11 9.38 -6.88
N LEU A 16 3.01 8.89 -7.45
CA LEU A 16 1.66 9.28 -7.04
C LEU A 16 1.37 8.85 -5.58
N LEU A 17 1.96 7.73 -5.14
CA LEU A 17 1.74 7.14 -3.83
C LEU A 17 2.64 7.73 -2.75
N LEU A 18 3.89 8.06 -3.09
CA LEU A 18 4.92 8.49 -2.14
C LEU A 18 5.35 9.94 -2.29
N ARG A 19 5.12 10.59 -3.44
CA ARG A 19 5.56 11.97 -3.75
C ARG A 19 7.04 12.20 -3.42
N LEU A 20 7.90 11.35 -3.97
CA LEU A 20 9.35 11.41 -3.76
C LEU A 20 9.93 12.73 -4.28
N LYS A 21 10.97 13.26 -3.62
CA LYS A 21 11.69 14.48 -4.07
C LYS A 21 12.54 14.23 -5.33
N SER A 22 13.00 12.99 -5.52
CA SER A 22 13.81 12.57 -6.66
C SER A 22 13.40 11.16 -7.11
N PHE A 23 13.58 10.85 -8.38
CA PHE A 23 13.33 9.49 -8.89
C PHE A 23 14.24 8.46 -8.22
N PRO A 24 13.77 7.21 -8.02
CA PRO A 24 14.62 6.12 -7.59
C PRO A 24 15.76 5.87 -8.57
N VAL A 25 16.94 5.57 -8.04
CA VAL A 25 18.16 5.39 -8.83
C VAL A 25 18.30 3.92 -9.21
N ALA A 26 18.32 3.64 -10.51
CA ALA A 26 18.74 2.36 -11.05
C ALA A 26 20.24 2.20 -10.80
N PHE A 27 20.66 1.10 -10.17
CA PHE A 27 22.08 0.82 -9.90
C PHE A 27 22.47 -0.52 -10.54
N LYS A 28 23.47 -0.49 -11.42
CA LYS A 28 23.93 -1.66 -12.18
C LYS A 28 25.43 -1.85 -12.06
N LEU A 29 25.85 -3.07 -11.73
CA LEU A 29 27.24 -3.50 -11.81
C LEU A 29 27.49 -4.18 -13.15
N LEU A 30 28.62 -3.84 -13.77
CA LEU A 30 29.00 -4.33 -15.09
C LEU A 30 30.25 -5.20 -14.95
N GLU A 31 30.19 -6.42 -15.49
CA GLU A 31 31.33 -7.35 -15.48
C GLU A 31 32.49 -6.83 -16.33
N LYS A 32 32.18 -6.09 -17.40
CA LYS A 32 33.14 -5.50 -18.33
C LYS A 32 32.92 -4.00 -18.40
N LYS A 33 34.00 -3.22 -18.27
CA LYS A 33 33.92 -1.75 -18.35
C LYS A 33 33.49 -1.26 -19.74
N GLU A 34 33.75 -2.05 -20.78
CA GLU A 34 33.37 -1.74 -22.16
C GLU A 34 31.85 -1.67 -22.35
N ASP A 35 31.06 -2.32 -21.48
CA ASP A 35 29.60 -2.28 -21.54
C ASP A 35 29.04 -0.89 -21.18
N LEU A 36 29.82 -0.01 -20.54
CA LEU A 36 29.44 1.39 -20.33
C LEU A 36 29.11 2.10 -21.65
N ALA A 37 29.83 1.79 -22.73
CA ALA A 37 29.63 2.40 -24.04
C ALA A 37 28.31 1.97 -24.71
N ARG A 38 27.65 0.92 -24.20
CA ARG A 38 26.38 0.41 -24.72
C ARG A 38 25.17 1.05 -24.05
N ILE A 39 25.36 1.78 -22.94
CA ILE A 39 24.27 2.41 -22.21
C ILE A 39 23.94 3.76 -22.87
N PRO A 40 22.70 3.95 -23.35
CA PRO A 40 22.30 5.19 -24.00
C PRO A 40 22.45 6.41 -23.09
N PHE A 41 22.88 7.53 -23.66
CA PHE A 41 23.02 8.83 -22.97
C PHE A 41 23.94 8.82 -21.73
N LEU A 42 24.76 7.78 -21.56
CA LEU A 42 25.68 7.65 -20.43
C LEU A 42 26.75 8.74 -20.47
N ARG A 43 26.97 9.36 -19.32
CA ARG A 43 27.99 10.38 -19.10
C ARG A 43 29.07 9.85 -18.17
N ARG A 44 30.32 10.18 -18.46
CA ARG A 44 31.45 10.01 -17.55
C ARG A 44 31.90 11.37 -17.05
N MET A 45 32.33 11.44 -15.81
CA MET A 45 32.85 12.68 -15.24
C MET A 45 34.23 12.99 -15.84
N THR A 46 34.52 14.28 -16.03
CA THR A 46 35.82 14.73 -16.54
C THR A 46 36.91 14.78 -15.46
N HIS A 47 36.53 14.53 -14.21
CA HIS A 47 37.40 14.52 -13.04
C HIS A 47 37.03 13.32 -12.15
N LYS A 48 37.95 12.94 -11.26
CA LYS A 48 37.73 11.86 -10.31
C LYS A 48 36.58 12.20 -9.36
N SER A 49 35.76 11.22 -9.04
CA SER A 49 34.50 11.41 -8.30
C SER A 49 34.36 10.44 -7.13
N THR A 50 33.38 10.72 -6.27
CA THR A 50 32.90 9.78 -5.25
C THR A 50 31.62 9.10 -5.74
N LEU A 51 31.29 7.93 -5.19
CA LEU A 51 30.02 7.27 -5.48
C LEU A 51 28.81 8.16 -5.12
N CYS A 52 28.93 8.94 -4.04
CA CYS A 52 27.89 9.86 -3.59
C CYS A 52 27.60 10.95 -4.65
N GLN A 53 28.62 11.48 -5.31
CA GLN A 53 28.45 12.45 -6.40
C GLN A 53 27.74 11.84 -7.60
N LEU A 54 28.07 10.60 -7.98
CA LEU A 54 27.38 9.90 -9.07
C LEU A 54 25.89 9.74 -8.76
N ILE A 55 25.54 9.32 -7.55
CA ILE A 55 24.15 9.22 -7.10
C ILE A 55 23.46 10.60 -7.13
N SER A 56 24.15 11.67 -6.72
CA SER A 56 23.62 13.04 -6.76
C SER A 56 23.34 13.51 -8.19
N LEU A 57 24.23 13.22 -9.14
CA LEU A 57 24.03 13.55 -10.56
C LEU A 57 22.76 12.89 -11.12
N VAL A 58 22.50 11.64 -10.72
CA VAL A 58 21.26 10.95 -11.10
C VAL A 58 20.05 11.62 -10.46
N ARG A 59 20.09 11.86 -9.14
CA ARG A 59 18.93 12.32 -8.36
C ARG A 59 18.54 13.77 -8.64
N SER A 60 19.52 14.63 -8.89
CA SER A 60 19.32 16.09 -8.99
C SER A 60 19.34 16.59 -10.42
N PHE A 61 19.99 15.88 -11.33
CA PHE A 61 20.12 16.31 -12.73
C PHE A 61 19.55 15.30 -13.73
N ASP A 62 19.00 14.18 -13.26
CA ASP A 62 18.44 13.13 -14.11
C ASP A 62 19.46 12.52 -15.10
N TRP A 63 20.75 12.55 -14.76
CA TRP A 63 21.78 12.03 -15.65
C TRP A 63 21.90 10.52 -15.54
N THR A 64 22.11 9.88 -16.69
CA THR A 64 22.69 8.53 -16.72
C THR A 64 24.20 8.68 -16.63
N VAL A 65 24.81 8.09 -15.61
CA VAL A 65 26.25 8.20 -15.34
C VAL A 65 26.87 6.83 -15.19
N GLY A 66 28.14 6.72 -15.55
CA GLY A 66 28.92 5.50 -15.36
C GLY A 66 30.32 5.79 -14.86
N ALA A 67 30.87 4.82 -14.14
CA ALA A 67 32.23 4.89 -13.60
C ALA A 67 32.92 3.52 -13.63
N ASP A 68 34.19 3.49 -14.03
CA ASP A 68 35.11 2.39 -13.77
C ASP A 68 36.08 2.75 -12.63
N LEU A 69 37.03 1.86 -12.30
CA LEU A 69 37.98 2.08 -11.21
C LEU A 69 38.77 3.40 -11.36
N ASP A 70 39.07 3.81 -12.60
CA ASP A 70 39.84 5.02 -12.88
C ASP A 70 38.99 6.29 -12.76
N ASP A 71 37.68 6.21 -12.57
CA ASP A 71 36.85 7.42 -12.37
C ASP A 71 36.76 7.83 -10.89
N PHE A 72 37.21 7.00 -9.96
CA PHE A 72 37.07 7.26 -8.53
C PHE A 72 38.26 7.97 -7.91
N LEU A 73 37.97 8.90 -6.99
CA LEU A 73 38.99 9.69 -6.29
C LEU A 73 39.87 8.84 -5.35
N TYR A 74 39.25 7.87 -4.67
CA TYR A 74 39.92 6.93 -3.78
C TYR A 74 39.32 5.53 -3.98
N SER A 75 40.10 4.50 -3.66
CA SER A 75 39.69 3.09 -3.75
C SER A 75 38.67 2.65 -2.69
N MET A 76 38.30 3.52 -1.74
CA MET A 76 37.30 3.21 -0.71
C MET A 76 35.94 2.85 -1.32
N CYS A 77 35.32 3.76 -2.09
CA CYS A 77 34.01 3.49 -2.69
C CYS A 77 34.06 2.30 -3.66
N PRO A 78 35.03 2.23 -4.60
CA PRO A 78 35.24 1.06 -5.46
C PRO A 78 35.35 -0.26 -4.70
N SER A 79 36.02 -0.28 -3.54
CA SER A 79 36.17 -1.50 -2.73
C SER A 79 34.85 -1.97 -2.13
N ILE A 80 33.93 -1.05 -1.81
CA ILE A 80 32.61 -1.40 -1.24
C ILE A 80 31.73 -2.05 -2.31
N ILE A 81 31.76 -1.53 -3.53
CA ILE A 81 30.96 -2.03 -4.66
C ILE A 81 31.68 -3.12 -5.49
N GLY A 82 32.83 -3.62 -5.03
CA GLY A 82 33.50 -4.80 -5.59
C GLY A 82 34.30 -4.55 -6.88
N LEU A 83 34.61 -3.30 -7.21
CA LEU A 83 35.47 -2.97 -8.37
C LEU A 83 36.96 -3.20 -8.10
N THR A 84 37.36 -3.25 -6.82
CA THR A 84 38.74 -3.50 -6.40
C THR A 84 38.79 -4.09 -5.00
N GLY A 85 39.95 -4.60 -4.59
CA GLY A 85 40.21 -5.05 -3.22
C GLY A 85 40.41 -3.87 -2.26
N VAL A 86 40.39 -4.15 -0.96
CA VAL A 86 40.65 -3.14 0.07
C VAL A 86 42.15 -2.85 0.12
N PRO A 87 42.60 -1.58 0.01
CA PRO A 87 44.00 -1.22 0.16
C PRO A 87 44.54 -1.56 1.56
N GLU A 88 45.80 -1.97 1.65
CA GLU A 88 46.46 -2.36 2.91
C GLU A 88 46.39 -1.27 4.00
N LEU A 89 46.58 0.00 3.62
CA LEU A 89 46.50 1.17 4.52
C LEU A 89 45.12 1.38 5.16
N MET A 90 44.07 0.79 4.60
CA MET A 90 42.74 0.81 5.20
C MET A 90 42.56 -0.38 6.15
N GLN A 91 43.07 -1.56 5.78
CA GLN A 91 42.91 -2.80 6.54
C GLN A 91 43.57 -2.78 7.93
N ASP A 92 44.67 -2.04 8.09
CA ASP A 92 45.37 -1.93 9.38
C ASP A 92 44.68 -0.95 10.37
N GLY A 93 43.63 -0.25 9.94
CA GLY A 93 42.89 0.72 10.73
C GLY A 93 43.49 2.12 10.77
N THR A 94 44.60 2.38 10.06
CA THR A 94 45.27 3.67 10.02
C THR A 94 44.33 4.76 9.51
N PHE A 95 43.72 4.57 8.35
CA PHE A 95 42.81 5.56 7.76
C PHE A 95 41.66 5.95 8.70
N ARG A 96 41.01 4.96 9.32
CA ARG A 96 39.88 5.20 10.25
C ARG A 96 40.31 5.88 11.53
N SER A 97 41.52 5.60 12.02
CA SER A 97 42.06 6.27 13.21
C SER A 97 42.41 7.74 13.03
N ILE A 98 42.64 8.17 11.78
CA ILE A 98 42.92 9.59 11.49
C ILE A 98 41.65 10.44 11.64
N VAL A 99 40.48 9.87 11.30
CA VAL A 99 39.25 10.66 11.13
C VAL A 99 38.14 10.27 12.11
N TRP A 100 37.93 8.98 12.36
CA TRP A 100 36.69 8.46 12.94
C TRP A 100 36.85 7.76 14.29
N THR A 101 38.03 7.24 14.59
CA THR A 101 38.25 6.45 15.81
C THR A 101 39.49 6.92 16.57
N LYS A 102 39.47 6.89 17.90
CA LYS A 102 40.58 7.36 18.75
C LYS A 102 41.93 6.68 18.47
N ASN A 103 41.93 5.42 18.03
CA ASN A 103 43.14 4.63 17.86
C ASN A 103 42.99 3.62 16.70
N ARG A 104 44.12 3.09 16.20
CA ARG A 104 44.14 2.12 15.08
C ARG A 104 43.42 0.81 15.40
N LYS A 105 43.39 0.36 16.67
CA LYS A 105 42.70 -0.87 17.06
C LYS A 105 41.19 -0.75 16.82
N ASP A 106 40.60 0.37 17.21
CA ASP A 106 39.18 0.64 16.94
C ASP A 106 38.96 0.97 15.46
N GLY A 107 39.92 1.63 14.80
CA GLY A 107 39.90 1.84 13.35
C GLY A 107 39.86 0.54 12.55
N LYS A 108 40.58 -0.49 13.00
CA LYS A 108 40.57 -1.82 12.38
C LYS A 108 39.25 -2.55 12.61
N LYS A 109 38.67 -2.46 13.82
CA LYS A 109 37.32 -3.00 14.08
C LYS A 109 36.28 -2.34 13.17
N TYR A 110 36.37 -1.02 13.03
CA TYR A 110 35.52 -0.25 12.16
C TYR A 110 35.65 -0.71 10.70
N GLU A 111 36.88 -0.85 10.18
CA GLU A 111 37.08 -1.25 8.78
C GLU A 111 36.56 -2.68 8.50
N ASN A 112 36.68 -3.56 9.49
CA ASN A 112 36.19 -4.94 9.45
C ASN A 112 34.65 -5.05 9.52
N SER A 113 33.94 -4.04 10.04
CA SER A 113 32.46 -4.07 10.07
C SER A 113 31.82 -3.63 8.76
N ILE A 114 32.60 -3.06 7.83
CA ILE A 114 32.12 -2.63 6.51
C ILE A 114 31.95 -3.86 5.61
N LEU A 115 30.74 -4.07 5.11
CA LEU A 115 30.43 -5.06 4.09
C LEU A 115 30.88 -4.57 2.72
N ARG A 116 31.41 -5.50 1.93
CA ARG A 116 31.94 -5.22 0.59
C ARG A 116 31.54 -6.33 -0.36
N LEU A 117 31.24 -5.98 -1.60
CA LEU A 117 31.05 -6.96 -2.65
C LEU A 117 32.39 -7.67 -2.95
N PRO A 118 32.35 -8.96 -3.34
CA PRO A 118 33.55 -9.67 -3.77
C PRO A 118 34.21 -8.97 -4.96
N ALA A 119 35.52 -8.73 -4.86
CA ALA A 119 36.30 -8.16 -5.95
C ALA A 119 36.50 -9.18 -7.08
N GLY A 120 36.81 -8.68 -8.28
CA GLY A 120 37.22 -9.48 -9.44
C GLY A 120 36.10 -9.88 -10.39
N LYS A 121 34.83 -9.68 -10.01
CA LYS A 121 33.68 -9.93 -10.89
C LYS A 121 33.30 -8.69 -11.73
N TYR A 122 33.32 -7.51 -11.11
CA TYR A 122 32.81 -6.29 -11.71
C TYR A 122 33.93 -5.29 -12.00
N GLN A 123 33.82 -4.59 -13.13
CA GLN A 123 34.82 -3.62 -13.59
C GLN A 123 34.28 -2.20 -13.66
N ALA A 124 32.96 -2.03 -13.73
CA ALA A 124 32.31 -0.73 -13.76
C ALA A 124 30.94 -0.74 -13.08
N VAL A 125 30.41 0.45 -12.85
CA VAL A 125 29.06 0.69 -12.34
C VAL A 125 28.36 1.71 -13.23
N ALA A 126 27.06 1.53 -13.45
CA ALA A 126 26.18 2.48 -14.12
C ALA A 126 24.99 2.83 -13.23
N LEU A 127 24.61 4.11 -13.24
CA LEU A 127 23.49 4.64 -12.49
C LEU A 127 22.63 5.53 -13.37
N ALA A 128 21.31 5.47 -13.20
CA ALA A 128 20.37 6.25 -14.01
C ALA A 128 19.03 6.45 -13.28
N PRO A 129 18.22 7.46 -13.65
CA PRO A 129 16.90 7.63 -13.07
C PRO A 129 15.99 6.53 -13.62
N LEU A 130 15.47 5.68 -12.74
CA LEU A 130 14.76 4.46 -13.14
C LEU A 130 13.47 4.76 -13.92
N VAL A 131 12.89 5.94 -13.73
CA VAL A 131 11.68 6.41 -14.43
C VAL A 131 11.85 6.48 -15.95
N TYR A 132 13.07 6.63 -16.46
CA TYR A 132 13.35 6.73 -17.90
C TYR A 132 13.62 5.38 -18.56
N ASN A 133 13.37 4.28 -17.84
CA ASN A 133 13.59 2.92 -18.32
C ASN A 133 15.00 2.67 -18.90
N PRO A 134 16.08 3.00 -18.16
CA PRO A 134 17.43 3.08 -18.72
C PRO A 134 18.04 1.71 -19.04
N PHE A 135 17.89 0.76 -18.12
CA PHE A 135 18.38 -0.63 -18.19
C PHE A 135 17.77 -1.42 -17.02
N ASP A 136 17.94 -2.74 -16.99
CA ASP A 136 17.54 -3.58 -15.85
C ASP A 136 18.57 -3.50 -14.71
N PRO A 137 18.27 -2.82 -13.59
CA PRO A 137 19.21 -2.65 -12.49
C PRO A 137 19.38 -3.94 -11.67
N ASP A 138 20.46 -4.03 -10.90
CA ASP A 138 20.61 -5.09 -9.89
C ASP A 138 19.86 -4.69 -8.61
N ILE A 139 19.97 -3.42 -8.22
CA ILE A 139 19.28 -2.83 -7.06
C ILE A 139 18.72 -1.45 -7.42
N VAL A 140 17.69 -1.03 -6.70
CA VAL A 140 17.06 0.29 -6.84
C VAL A 140 17.26 1.07 -5.55
N LEU A 141 17.82 2.27 -5.65
CA LEU A 141 18.08 3.13 -4.49
C LEU A 141 16.99 4.19 -4.33
N PHE A 142 16.51 4.33 -3.11
CA PHE A 142 15.55 5.32 -2.67
C PHE A 142 16.20 6.28 -1.69
N TYR A 143 15.97 7.57 -1.89
CA TYR A 143 16.22 8.61 -0.90
C TYR A 143 14.90 9.30 -0.61
N ALA A 144 14.45 9.19 0.63
CA ALA A 144 13.11 9.57 1.03
C ALA A 144 13.08 9.88 2.52
N ASN A 145 12.07 10.60 2.98
CA ASN A 145 11.93 10.93 4.40
C ASN A 145 11.45 9.72 5.23
N PRO A 146 11.52 9.78 6.58
CA PRO A 146 11.11 8.67 7.44
C PRO A 146 9.66 8.20 7.21
N ALA A 147 8.73 9.12 6.90
CA ALA A 147 7.34 8.75 6.63
C ALA A 147 7.21 7.94 5.33
N GLN A 148 7.90 8.34 4.27
CA GLN A 148 7.94 7.61 3.01
C GLN A 148 8.63 6.25 3.16
N MET A 149 9.73 6.18 3.91
CA MET A 149 10.42 4.92 4.20
C MET A 149 9.55 3.96 5.01
N MET A 150 8.83 4.46 6.01
CA MET A 150 7.89 3.66 6.79
C MET A 150 6.81 3.03 5.88
N LEU A 151 6.25 3.79 4.95
CA LEU A 151 5.27 3.25 4.00
C LEU A 151 5.88 2.20 3.07
N LEU A 152 7.11 2.41 2.60
CA LEU A 152 7.81 1.47 1.74
C LEU A 152 8.16 0.16 2.48
N ILE A 153 8.56 0.24 3.75
CA ILE A 153 8.77 -0.93 4.63
C ILE A 153 7.46 -1.70 4.80
N ASN A 154 6.38 -1.03 5.19
CA ASN A 154 5.08 -1.67 5.36
C ASN A 154 4.58 -2.30 4.05
N ALA A 155 4.85 -1.67 2.91
CA ALA A 155 4.51 -2.21 1.60
C ALA A 155 5.28 -3.49 1.30
N LEU A 156 6.59 -3.51 1.55
CA LEU A 156 7.41 -4.71 1.38
C LEU A 156 7.05 -5.85 2.34
N GLN A 157 6.52 -5.51 3.52
CA GLN A 157 6.06 -6.46 4.55
C GLN A 157 4.59 -6.90 4.37
N PHE A 158 3.86 -6.29 3.43
CA PHE A 158 2.42 -6.52 3.26
C PHE A 158 2.09 -7.96 2.87
N GLU A 159 2.86 -8.51 1.93
CA GLU A 159 2.89 -9.92 1.55
C GLU A 159 4.09 -10.57 2.27
N ASP A 160 3.94 -11.76 2.84
CA ASP A 160 5.03 -12.51 3.53
C ASP A 160 5.77 -11.69 4.60
N TYR A 161 5.06 -11.34 5.67
CA TYR A 161 5.58 -10.50 6.74
C TYR A 161 6.89 -11.04 7.34
N GLU A 162 7.94 -10.20 7.34
CA GLU A 162 9.20 -10.45 8.02
C GLU A 162 9.69 -9.16 8.68
N VAL A 163 10.23 -9.25 9.90
CA VAL A 163 10.88 -8.12 10.56
C VAL A 163 12.18 -7.78 9.81
N MET A 164 12.24 -6.58 9.23
CA MET A 164 13.46 -6.09 8.58
C MET A 164 14.45 -5.56 9.62
N ARG A 165 15.68 -6.09 9.61
CA ARG A 165 16.77 -5.64 10.48
C ARG A 165 17.75 -4.82 9.67
N PHE A 166 17.95 -3.57 10.08
CA PHE A 166 18.86 -2.64 9.42
C PHE A 166 20.10 -2.41 10.27
N SER A 167 21.24 -2.14 9.61
CA SER A 167 22.52 -1.83 10.26
C SER A 167 22.98 -0.42 9.96
N CYS A 168 23.78 0.13 10.87
CA CYS A 168 24.41 1.42 10.70
C CYS A 168 25.85 1.33 11.21
N VAL A 169 26.81 1.41 10.31
CA VAL A 169 28.24 1.57 10.63
C VAL A 169 28.55 3.03 11.00
N GLY A 170 27.65 3.96 10.69
CA GLY A 170 27.76 5.40 10.97
C GLY A 170 28.42 6.18 9.84
N GLU A 171 29.47 5.62 9.24
CA GLU A 171 30.09 6.14 8.02
C GLU A 171 30.32 4.98 7.02
N SER A 172 30.36 5.26 5.72
CA SER A 172 30.28 4.24 4.66
C SER A 172 28.89 3.58 4.55
N SER A 173 27.82 4.37 4.67
CA SER A 173 26.42 3.92 4.48
C SER A 173 26.15 3.17 3.17
N CYS A 174 26.93 3.40 2.11
CA CYS A 174 26.88 2.57 0.90
C CYS A 174 27.16 1.08 1.17
N SER A 175 27.95 0.73 2.20
CA SER A 175 28.08 -0.65 2.66
C SER A 175 26.77 -1.17 3.27
N ASP A 176 26.14 -0.38 4.15
CA ASP A 176 24.88 -0.77 4.81
C ASP A 176 23.72 -0.85 3.83
N VAL A 177 23.68 0.02 2.83
CA VAL A 177 22.57 0.13 1.88
C VAL A 177 22.83 -0.74 0.64
N ILE A 178 23.89 -0.46 -0.12
CA ILE A 178 24.18 -1.14 -1.40
C ILE A 178 24.75 -2.53 -1.15
N ALA A 179 25.85 -2.63 -0.39
CA ALA A 179 26.57 -3.90 -0.28
C ALA A 179 25.75 -4.97 0.43
N ARG A 180 25.10 -4.61 1.54
CA ARG A 180 24.22 -5.52 2.26
C ARG A 180 23.03 -5.99 1.40
N CYS A 181 22.33 -5.06 0.74
CA CYS A 181 21.19 -5.40 -0.11
C CYS A 181 21.59 -6.38 -1.23
N TYR A 182 22.72 -6.12 -1.88
CA TYR A 182 23.25 -6.98 -2.92
C TYR A 182 23.62 -8.39 -2.41
N LEU A 183 24.32 -8.47 -1.28
CA LEU A 183 24.80 -9.75 -0.72
C LEU A 183 23.68 -10.60 -0.12
N GLU A 184 22.73 -9.98 0.58
CA GLU A 184 21.64 -10.68 1.27
C GLU A 184 20.42 -10.92 0.37
N GLY A 185 20.31 -10.20 -0.75
CA GLY A 185 19.13 -10.26 -1.62
C GLY A 185 17.87 -9.72 -0.95
N LYS A 186 18.01 -8.87 0.07
CA LYS A 186 16.93 -8.28 0.87
C LYS A 186 17.02 -6.76 0.90
N PRO A 187 15.89 -6.04 1.09
CA PRO A 187 15.92 -4.60 1.31
C PRO A 187 16.84 -4.22 2.46
N SER A 188 17.60 -3.13 2.30
CA SER A 188 18.42 -2.56 3.37
C SER A 188 18.28 -1.05 3.42
N LEU A 189 18.12 -0.51 4.62
CA LEU A 189 17.98 0.92 4.90
C LEU A 189 19.10 1.36 5.84
N SER A 190 19.57 2.60 5.68
CA SER A 190 20.49 3.21 6.63
C SER A 190 20.33 4.74 6.67
N ILE A 191 21.01 5.37 7.63
CA ILE A 191 21.09 6.82 7.75
C ILE A 191 22.23 7.31 6.84
N PRO A 192 21.98 8.27 5.94
CA PRO A 192 23.03 8.80 5.08
C PRO A 192 24.19 9.39 5.88
N CYS A 193 25.41 8.94 5.53
CA CYS A 193 26.61 9.31 6.26
C CYS A 193 27.16 10.69 5.88
N TYR A 194 28.27 11.10 6.49
CA TYR A 194 28.86 12.41 6.24
C TYR A 194 29.25 12.60 4.77
N GLY A 195 29.82 11.56 4.15
CA GLY A 195 30.15 11.58 2.72
C GLY A 195 28.93 11.78 1.81
N GLU A 196 27.83 11.10 2.09
CA GLU A 196 26.59 11.24 1.33
C GLU A 196 25.97 12.64 1.46
N ARG A 197 26.06 13.26 2.64
CA ARG A 197 25.58 14.63 2.85
C ARG A 197 26.47 15.64 2.15
N ARG A 198 27.78 15.58 2.41
CA ARG A 198 28.75 16.54 1.91
C ARG A 198 28.93 16.48 0.40
N TYR A 199 28.95 15.29 -0.18
CA TYR A 199 29.27 15.11 -1.61
C TYR A 199 28.09 14.60 -2.44
N GLY A 200 27.12 13.92 -1.81
CA GLY A 200 25.92 13.41 -2.47
C GLY A 200 24.68 14.30 -2.32
N HIS A 201 24.76 15.35 -1.49
CA HIS A 201 23.67 16.26 -1.15
C HIS A 201 22.43 15.54 -0.58
N ALA A 202 22.61 14.42 0.13
CA ALA A 202 21.54 13.83 0.92
C ALA A 202 21.07 14.82 1.98
N GLN A 203 19.75 15.02 2.07
CA GLN A 203 19.17 16.03 2.97
C GLN A 203 19.07 15.53 4.42
N ASP A 204 18.92 16.46 5.37
CA ASP A 204 18.82 16.15 6.81
C ASP A 204 17.59 15.32 7.17
N ASP A 205 16.53 15.44 6.39
CA ASP A 205 15.31 14.66 6.53
C ASP A 205 15.31 13.36 5.69
N GLU A 206 16.39 13.02 4.98
CA GLU A 206 16.45 11.84 4.12
C GLU A 206 17.10 10.63 4.79
N LEU A 207 16.51 9.47 4.52
CA LEU A 207 17.09 8.15 4.70
C LEU A 207 17.44 7.56 3.34
N ALA A 208 18.35 6.57 3.31
CA ALA A 208 18.69 5.82 2.11
C ALA A 208 18.24 4.37 2.23
N MET A 209 17.62 3.82 1.20
CA MET A 209 17.22 2.42 1.12
C MET A 209 17.59 1.82 -0.24
N ALA A 210 18.10 0.60 -0.26
CA ALA A 210 18.26 -0.20 -1.45
C ALA A 210 17.25 -1.35 -1.44
N ILE A 211 16.60 -1.59 -2.57
CA ILE A 211 15.69 -2.71 -2.79
C ILE A 211 16.21 -3.54 -3.96
N PRO A 212 16.30 -4.88 -3.84
CA PRO A 212 16.61 -5.73 -4.98
C PRO A 212 15.62 -5.51 -6.12
N ALA A 213 16.10 -5.33 -7.35
CA ALA A 213 15.23 -5.03 -8.50
C ALA A 213 14.12 -6.09 -8.69
N GLY A 214 14.42 -7.35 -8.34
CA GLY A 214 13.48 -8.47 -8.43
C GLY A 214 12.16 -8.28 -7.67
N ILE A 215 12.16 -7.53 -6.56
CA ILE A 215 10.99 -7.40 -5.67
C ILE A 215 10.30 -6.03 -5.75
N MET A 216 10.65 -5.21 -6.75
CA MET A 216 10.03 -3.89 -6.93
C MET A 216 8.52 -3.96 -7.21
N ASP A 217 8.05 -4.99 -7.93
CA ASP A 217 6.60 -5.22 -8.12
C ASP A 217 5.87 -5.47 -6.79
N LYS A 218 6.52 -6.19 -5.86
CA LYS A 218 5.98 -6.43 -4.50
C LYS A 218 5.85 -5.11 -3.74
N ALA A 219 6.88 -4.26 -3.81
CA ALA A 219 6.86 -2.94 -3.18
C ALA A 219 5.70 -2.09 -3.72
N LEU A 220 5.49 -2.04 -5.04
CA LEU A 220 4.39 -1.27 -5.63
C LEU A 220 3.02 -1.82 -5.20
N ARG A 221 2.77 -3.14 -5.32
CA ARG A 221 1.49 -3.74 -4.89
C ARG A 221 1.19 -3.47 -3.42
N GLY A 222 2.20 -3.58 -2.55
CA GLY A 222 2.08 -3.26 -1.14
C GLY A 222 1.68 -1.80 -0.91
N LEU A 223 2.30 -0.84 -1.62
CA LEU A 223 1.95 0.58 -1.51
C LEU A 223 0.51 0.84 -1.97
N GLU A 224 0.06 0.21 -3.05
CA GLU A 224 -1.32 0.33 -3.53
C GLU A 224 -2.32 -0.25 -2.53
N ALA A 225 -2.00 -1.39 -1.91
CA ALA A 225 -2.84 -1.99 -0.89
C ALA A 225 -2.94 -1.10 0.37
N LEU A 226 -1.82 -0.53 0.82
CA LEU A 226 -1.81 0.45 1.91
C LEU A 226 -2.66 1.68 1.56
N TYR A 227 -2.51 2.21 0.35
CA TYR A 227 -3.27 3.36 -0.12
C TYR A 227 -4.78 3.09 -0.13
N LYS A 228 -5.19 1.92 -0.62
CA LYS A 228 -6.59 1.46 -0.59
C LYS A 228 -7.12 1.36 0.84
N ARG A 229 -6.29 0.94 1.80
CA ARG A 229 -6.62 0.87 3.25
C ARG A 229 -6.55 2.21 4.00
N GLY A 230 -6.32 3.32 3.31
CA GLY A 230 -6.27 4.66 3.91
C GLY A 230 -4.92 5.03 4.52
N ILE A 231 -3.92 4.15 4.47
CA ILE A 231 -2.55 4.43 4.89
C ILE A 231 -1.82 5.09 3.71
N ARG A 232 -1.71 6.42 3.73
CA ARG A 232 -1.33 7.25 2.56
C ARG A 232 -0.25 8.27 2.88
N TYR A 233 0.46 8.71 1.85
CA TYR A 233 1.31 9.90 1.89
C TYR A 233 0.67 11.09 1.13
N PRO A 234 0.81 12.34 1.60
CA PRO A 234 1.39 12.74 2.90
C PRO A 234 0.54 12.22 4.06
N ILE A 235 1.20 11.91 5.18
CA ILE A 235 0.51 11.49 6.40
C ILE A 235 -0.21 12.71 6.98
N SER A 236 -1.55 12.67 7.01
CA SER A 236 -2.35 13.71 7.66
C SER A 236 -2.21 13.59 9.18
N TYR A 237 -1.81 14.67 9.84
CA TYR A 237 -1.74 14.71 11.30
C TYR A 237 -3.16 14.82 11.88
N ALA A 238 -3.45 14.05 12.93
CA ALA A 238 -4.56 14.38 13.80
C ALA A 238 -4.14 15.55 14.71
N GLY A 239 -5.04 16.50 14.95
CA GLY A 239 -4.80 17.57 15.93
C GLY A 239 -4.58 16.98 17.32
N ALA A 240 -3.66 17.55 18.11
CA ALA A 240 -3.27 17.01 19.41
C ALA A 240 -4.42 17.01 20.46
N ASP A 241 -5.43 17.86 20.24
CA ASP A 241 -6.65 18.01 21.03
C ASP A 241 -7.85 17.25 20.45
N LEU A 242 -7.67 16.59 19.30
CA LEU A 242 -8.73 15.87 18.63
C LEU A 242 -8.94 14.50 19.30
N ASP A 243 -10.21 14.16 19.54
CA ASP A 243 -10.58 12.79 19.88
C ASP A 243 -10.32 11.87 18.67
N VAL A 244 -9.14 11.25 18.67
CA VAL A 244 -8.64 10.42 17.57
C VAL A 244 -9.46 9.15 17.38
N THR A 245 -10.27 8.73 18.36
CA THR A 245 -11.17 7.58 18.19
C THR A 245 -12.10 7.77 16.99
N LYS A 246 -12.46 9.02 16.66
CA LYS A 246 -13.31 9.37 15.51
C LYS A 246 -12.55 9.51 14.18
N GLY A 247 -11.22 9.50 14.21
CA GLY A 247 -10.35 9.72 13.05
C GLY A 247 -9.60 8.48 12.54
N PHE A 248 -9.63 7.38 13.29
CA PHE A 248 -9.03 6.11 12.86
C PHE A 248 -9.87 5.44 11.75
N PRO A 249 -9.26 4.73 10.79
CA PRO A 249 -10.01 3.88 9.87
C PRO A 249 -10.88 2.88 10.64
N MET A 250 -12.04 2.50 10.11
CA MET A 250 -12.95 1.53 10.75
C MET A 250 -12.24 0.25 11.24
N ALA A 251 -11.21 -0.19 10.52
CA ALA A 251 -10.39 -1.35 10.88
C ALA A 251 -9.56 -1.22 12.18
N TYR A 252 -9.46 -0.02 12.76
CA TYR A 252 -8.76 0.27 14.01
C TYR A 252 -9.70 0.47 15.20
N PHE A 253 -11.01 0.55 14.96
CA PHE A 253 -11.98 0.49 16.05
C PHE A 253 -11.89 -0.89 16.71
N GLY A 254 -11.83 -0.89 18.04
CA GLY A 254 -11.05 -1.86 18.81
C GLY A 254 -11.52 -3.31 18.69
N LEU A 255 -10.64 -4.25 18.99
CA LEU A 255 -10.98 -5.69 19.10
C LEU A 255 -12.25 -5.93 19.94
N ARG A 256 -12.52 -5.09 20.95
CA ARG A 256 -13.72 -5.13 21.79
C ARG A 256 -15.03 -4.91 21.02
N GLU A 257 -15.00 -4.03 20.04
CA GLU A 257 -16.13 -3.69 19.19
C GLU A 257 -16.44 -4.83 18.20
N VAL A 258 -15.38 -5.44 17.66
CA VAL A 258 -15.48 -6.66 16.85
C VAL A 258 -16.03 -7.82 17.69
N GLU A 259 -15.55 -8.00 18.91
CA GLU A 259 -16.05 -9.00 19.87
C GLU A 259 -17.53 -8.77 20.22
N GLU A 260 -17.94 -7.51 20.42
CA GLU A 260 -19.32 -7.16 20.74
C GLU A 260 -20.28 -7.47 19.58
N ILE A 261 -19.89 -7.12 18.35
CA ILE A 261 -20.71 -7.40 17.17
C ILE A 261 -20.75 -8.89 16.88
N ARG A 262 -19.58 -9.54 16.83
CA ARG A 262 -19.49 -10.97 16.51
C ARG A 262 -20.12 -11.83 17.60
N GLY A 263 -20.13 -11.35 18.84
CA GLY A 263 -20.65 -12.07 19.99
C GLY A 263 -19.81 -13.28 20.37
N GLN A 264 -20.06 -13.80 21.57
CA GLN A 264 -19.61 -15.13 22.01
C GLN A 264 -20.74 -16.17 21.92
N ASP A 265 -21.90 -15.77 21.40
CA ASP A 265 -23.05 -16.65 21.16
C ASP A 265 -22.92 -17.38 19.81
N GLY A 266 -23.92 -18.20 19.48
CA GLY A 266 -23.92 -18.99 18.25
C GLY A 266 -24.25 -18.20 16.98
N ARG A 267 -24.22 -16.86 17.01
CA ARG A 267 -24.53 -16.03 15.84
C ARG A 267 -23.44 -16.15 14.78
N VAL A 268 -23.85 -16.06 13.51
CA VAL A 268 -22.92 -15.94 12.38
C VAL A 268 -23.26 -14.71 11.58
N LEU A 269 -22.31 -13.79 11.51
CA LEU A 269 -22.36 -12.61 10.66
C LEU A 269 -21.66 -12.88 9.33
N LEU A 270 -22.44 -12.89 8.25
CA LEU A 270 -21.99 -13.07 6.88
C LEU A 270 -21.95 -11.72 6.17
N GLY A 271 -20.76 -11.28 5.76
CA GLY A 271 -20.61 -10.09 4.92
C GLY A 271 -20.87 -10.42 3.46
N VAL A 272 -21.96 -9.89 2.88
CA VAL A 272 -22.32 -10.12 1.48
C VAL A 272 -21.89 -8.91 0.64
N THR A 273 -20.97 -9.14 -0.29
CA THR A 273 -20.44 -8.10 -1.17
C THR A 273 -20.35 -8.56 -2.62
N GLY A 274 -19.89 -7.68 -3.51
CA GLY A 274 -19.83 -7.91 -4.94
C GLY A 274 -19.82 -6.59 -5.71
N GLY A 275 -19.37 -6.62 -6.95
CA GLY A 275 -19.31 -5.42 -7.80
C GLY A 275 -20.71 -4.89 -8.18
N ILE A 276 -20.76 -3.66 -8.71
CA ILE A 276 -22.00 -3.12 -9.29
C ILE A 276 -22.57 -4.09 -10.34
N ALA A 277 -23.89 -4.20 -10.41
CA ALA A 277 -24.60 -5.11 -11.32
C ALA A 277 -24.25 -6.62 -11.21
N SER A 278 -23.57 -7.05 -10.15
CA SER A 278 -23.27 -8.49 -9.93
C SER A 278 -24.48 -9.32 -9.47
N GLY A 279 -25.60 -8.67 -9.11
CA GLY A 279 -26.81 -9.35 -8.63
C GLY A 279 -26.81 -9.69 -7.15
N LYS A 280 -26.07 -8.93 -6.33
CA LYS A 280 -26.08 -9.02 -4.85
C LYS A 280 -27.48 -9.13 -4.26
N SER A 281 -28.43 -8.30 -4.72
CA SER A 281 -29.80 -8.29 -4.21
C SER A 281 -30.57 -9.59 -4.51
N THR A 282 -30.24 -10.27 -5.61
CA THR A 282 -30.80 -11.59 -5.93
C THR A 282 -30.30 -12.64 -4.95
N VAL A 283 -28.99 -12.71 -4.73
CA VAL A 283 -28.38 -13.65 -3.79
C VAL A 283 -28.82 -13.37 -2.35
N ALA A 284 -28.90 -12.10 -1.95
CA ALA A 284 -29.35 -11.72 -0.61
C ALA A 284 -30.79 -12.16 -0.34
N ARG A 285 -31.68 -12.03 -1.34
CA ARG A 285 -33.07 -12.52 -1.24
C ARG A 285 -33.13 -14.04 -1.12
N MET A 286 -32.33 -14.76 -1.90
CA MET A 286 -32.27 -16.22 -1.81
C MET A 286 -31.80 -16.68 -0.42
N LEU A 287 -30.81 -16.01 0.17
CA LEU A 287 -30.38 -16.28 1.56
C LEU A 287 -31.46 -15.90 2.57
N GLN A 288 -32.22 -14.84 2.32
CA GLN A 288 -33.33 -14.41 3.18
C GLN A 288 -34.45 -15.45 3.21
N GLU A 289 -34.81 -16.01 2.05
CA GLU A 289 -35.76 -17.12 1.92
C GLU A 289 -35.31 -18.37 2.68
N LEU A 290 -34.00 -18.57 2.86
CA LEU A 290 -33.43 -19.68 3.60
C LEU A 290 -33.34 -19.43 5.12
N GLY A 291 -33.69 -18.23 5.57
CA GLY A 291 -33.74 -17.85 6.99
C GLY A 291 -32.68 -16.85 7.44
N ALA A 292 -31.86 -16.30 6.54
CA ALA A 292 -30.84 -15.31 6.90
C ALA A 292 -31.39 -13.87 6.88
N PRO A 293 -31.70 -13.23 8.03
CA PRO A 293 -32.15 -11.84 8.05
C PRO A 293 -31.11 -10.90 7.41
N VAL A 294 -31.60 -9.95 6.60
CA VAL A 294 -30.79 -8.96 5.90
C VAL A 294 -30.64 -7.69 6.71
N ILE A 295 -29.39 -7.24 6.86
CA ILE A 295 -29.07 -5.86 7.22
C ILE A 295 -28.37 -5.21 6.03
N ASP A 296 -28.99 -4.21 5.42
CA ASP A 296 -28.48 -3.53 4.23
C ASP A 296 -27.81 -2.21 4.61
N PHE A 297 -26.50 -2.07 4.35
CA PHE A 297 -25.74 -0.86 4.70
C PHE A 297 -26.17 0.36 3.88
N ASP A 298 -26.72 0.19 2.67
CA ASP A 298 -27.29 1.30 1.91
C ASP A 298 -28.56 1.82 2.59
N ILE A 299 -29.36 0.94 3.20
CA ILE A 299 -30.52 1.35 4.01
C ILE A 299 -30.05 2.03 5.30
N LEU A 300 -29.08 1.44 6.01
CA LEU A 300 -28.53 2.05 7.24
C LEU A 300 -28.00 3.46 6.99
N SER A 301 -27.27 3.66 5.88
CA SER A 301 -26.74 4.98 5.50
C SER A 301 -27.81 6.05 5.28
N ARG A 302 -29.04 5.65 4.93
CA ARG A 302 -30.19 6.56 4.77
C ARG A 302 -30.85 6.83 6.12
N VAL A 303 -31.03 5.79 6.91
CA VAL A 303 -31.68 5.83 8.23
C VAL A 303 -30.91 6.73 9.20
N VAL A 304 -29.58 6.65 9.24
CA VAL A 304 -28.77 7.42 10.21
C VAL A 304 -28.80 8.94 9.96
N VAL A 305 -29.14 9.37 8.75
CA VAL A 305 -29.22 10.77 8.34
C VAL A 305 -30.66 11.29 8.23
N GLU A 306 -31.64 10.53 8.72
CA GLU A 306 -33.03 11.01 8.80
C GLU A 306 -33.15 12.24 9.71
N PRO A 307 -34.11 13.16 9.43
CA PRO A 307 -34.28 14.37 10.21
C PRO A 307 -34.34 14.10 11.72
N GLY A 308 -33.48 14.80 12.48
CA GLY A 308 -33.43 14.69 13.94
C GLY A 308 -32.50 13.60 14.49
N LYS A 309 -31.97 12.69 13.66
CA LYS A 309 -30.93 11.73 14.08
C LYS A 309 -29.57 12.40 14.29
N GLY A 310 -28.66 11.68 14.95
CA GLY A 310 -27.33 12.18 15.32
C GLY A 310 -26.52 12.69 14.12
N ALA A 311 -26.34 11.86 13.09
CA ALA A 311 -25.58 12.27 11.90
C ALA A 311 -26.24 13.46 11.18
N TRP A 312 -27.59 13.50 11.13
CA TRP A 312 -28.30 14.65 10.56
C TRP A 312 -27.98 15.96 11.30
N LYS A 313 -27.98 15.94 12.65
CA LYS A 313 -27.65 17.12 13.45
C LYS A 313 -26.21 17.59 13.22
N ASP A 314 -25.26 16.65 13.19
CA ASP A 314 -23.84 16.95 12.98
C ASP A 314 -23.60 17.54 11.57
N ILE A 315 -24.26 16.96 10.55
CA ILE A 315 -24.21 17.45 9.16
C ILE A 315 -24.78 18.85 9.04
N VAL A 316 -25.98 19.11 9.60
CA VAL A 316 -26.61 20.45 9.53
C VAL A 316 -25.79 21.49 10.30
N SER A 317 -25.23 21.12 11.45
CA SER A 317 -24.36 22.01 12.23
C SER A 317 -23.09 22.40 11.46
N PHE A 318 -22.54 21.51 10.63
CA PHE A 318 -21.30 21.76 9.90
C PHE A 318 -21.52 22.40 8.53
N PHE A 319 -22.49 21.91 7.76
CA PHE A 319 -22.77 22.38 6.39
C PHE A 319 -23.84 23.47 6.33
N GLY A 320 -24.51 23.78 7.44
CA GLY A 320 -25.58 24.77 7.54
C GLY A 320 -26.93 24.28 6.97
N GLU A 321 -27.97 25.09 7.18
CA GLU A 321 -29.33 24.78 6.68
C GLU A 321 -29.40 24.69 5.15
N GLN A 322 -28.43 25.27 4.43
CA GLN A 322 -28.31 25.11 2.99
C GLN A 322 -28.10 23.66 2.53
N ALA A 323 -27.75 22.74 3.44
CA ALA A 323 -27.64 21.30 3.17
C ALA A 323 -28.98 20.56 3.23
N LEU A 324 -30.08 21.26 3.49
CA LEU A 324 -31.43 20.71 3.62
C LEU A 324 -32.31 21.00 2.41
N ASN A 325 -33.17 20.04 2.10
CA ASN A 325 -34.36 20.24 1.28
C ASN A 325 -35.45 20.99 2.08
N PRO A 326 -36.50 21.51 1.43
CA PRO A 326 -37.61 22.18 2.12
C PRO A 326 -38.33 21.32 3.17
N ASP A 327 -38.31 19.99 3.01
CA ASP A 327 -38.89 19.01 3.94
C ASP A 327 -37.95 18.64 5.12
N ARG A 328 -36.82 19.34 5.26
CA ARG A 328 -35.74 19.10 6.22
C ARG A 328 -34.96 17.80 6.04
N THR A 329 -35.16 17.06 4.95
CA THR A 329 -34.25 15.98 4.56
C THR A 329 -32.95 16.55 3.99
N LEU A 330 -31.86 15.76 3.95
CA LEU A 330 -30.59 16.22 3.37
C LEU A 330 -30.69 16.36 1.84
N ASP A 331 -30.25 17.50 1.31
CA ASP A 331 -30.00 17.69 -0.12
C ASP A 331 -28.70 16.97 -0.51
N ARG A 332 -28.84 15.68 -0.85
CA ARG A 332 -27.71 14.82 -1.22
C ARG A 332 -26.94 15.34 -2.42
N LYS A 333 -27.61 15.97 -3.38
CA LYS A 333 -26.96 16.45 -4.60
C LYS A 333 -26.02 17.60 -4.26
N LYS A 334 -26.51 18.57 -3.48
CA LYS A 334 -25.74 19.72 -3.04
C LYS A 334 -24.60 19.35 -2.09
N ILE A 335 -24.85 18.43 -1.15
CA ILE A 335 -23.79 17.89 -0.28
C ILE A 335 -22.72 17.21 -1.14
N SER A 336 -23.12 16.38 -2.12
CA SER A 336 -22.21 15.71 -3.04
C SER A 336 -21.34 16.71 -3.82
N GLU A 337 -21.91 17.80 -4.33
CA GLU A 337 -21.17 18.85 -5.02
C GLU A 337 -20.12 19.50 -4.11
N ILE A 338 -20.48 19.80 -2.85
CA ILE A 338 -19.57 20.40 -1.86
C ILE A 338 -18.41 19.47 -1.53
N VAL A 339 -18.68 18.19 -1.25
CA VAL A 339 -17.64 17.23 -0.83
C VAL A 339 -16.81 16.69 -2.00
N PHE A 340 -17.31 16.81 -3.23
CA PHE A 340 -16.54 16.44 -4.42
C PHE A 340 -15.38 17.42 -4.66
N GLN A 341 -15.60 18.71 -4.35
CA GLN A 341 -14.59 19.76 -4.53
C GLN A 341 -13.60 19.86 -3.35
N ASP A 342 -13.93 19.26 -2.21
CA ASP A 342 -13.16 19.43 -0.96
C ASP A 342 -13.03 18.10 -0.19
N SER A 343 -11.82 17.53 -0.23
CA SER A 343 -11.52 16.26 0.44
C SER A 343 -11.61 16.32 1.95
N GLU A 344 -11.37 17.47 2.58
CA GLU A 344 -11.47 17.61 4.04
C GLU A 344 -12.94 17.65 4.47
N LYS A 345 -13.80 18.35 3.72
CA LYS A 345 -15.26 18.28 3.94
C LYS A 345 -15.83 16.89 3.71
N ARG A 346 -15.29 16.15 2.72
CA ARG A 346 -15.68 14.75 2.50
C ARG A 346 -15.36 13.88 3.72
N LYS A 347 -14.14 13.99 4.27
CA LYS A 347 -13.75 13.27 5.49
C LYS A 347 -14.63 13.66 6.69
N LYS A 348 -15.01 14.93 6.83
CA LYS A 348 -15.92 15.37 7.89
C LYS A 348 -17.31 14.74 7.75
N LEU A 349 -17.87 14.74 6.55
CA LEU A 349 -19.15 14.08 6.27
C LEU A 349 -19.09 12.57 6.59
N GLU A 350 -18.05 11.89 6.10
CA GLU A 350 -17.80 10.47 6.39
C GLU A 350 -17.69 10.22 7.91
N GLY A 351 -16.96 11.08 8.64
CA GLY A 351 -16.80 11.00 10.09
C GLY A 351 -18.08 11.23 10.89
N PHE A 352 -19.06 11.98 10.35
CA PHE A 352 -20.38 12.12 10.99
C PHE A 352 -21.27 10.91 10.76
N ILE A 353 -21.13 10.23 9.62
CA ILE A 353 -22.02 9.16 9.19
C ILE A 353 -21.53 7.79 9.68
N HIS A 354 -20.24 7.46 9.50
CA HIS A 354 -19.74 6.09 9.74
C HIS A 354 -19.93 5.58 11.17
N PRO A 355 -19.64 6.35 12.23
CA PRO A 355 -19.89 5.89 13.60
C PRO A 355 -21.38 5.58 13.84
N ARG A 356 -22.29 6.36 13.25
CA ARG A 356 -23.74 6.14 13.39
C ARG A 356 -24.24 4.92 12.62
N ILE A 357 -23.66 4.65 11.45
CA ILE A 357 -23.95 3.39 10.72
C ILE A 357 -23.53 2.20 11.57
N TYR A 358 -22.39 2.28 12.23
CA TYR A 358 -21.88 1.23 13.08
C TYR A 358 -22.75 1.01 14.34
N GLU A 359 -23.15 2.09 15.01
CA GLU A 359 -24.10 2.05 16.14
C GLU A 359 -25.41 1.36 15.73
N GLU A 360 -26.00 1.78 14.61
CA GLU A 360 -27.26 1.23 14.10
C GLU A 360 -27.09 -0.24 13.65
N PHE A 361 -25.98 -0.60 13.00
CA PHE A 361 -25.66 -1.97 12.63
C PHE A 361 -25.57 -2.87 13.88
N THR A 362 -24.84 -2.42 14.90
CA THR A 362 -24.68 -3.13 16.18
C THR A 362 -26.02 -3.31 16.88
N SER A 363 -26.85 -2.25 16.92
CA SER A 363 -28.21 -2.32 17.47
C SER A 363 -29.05 -3.36 16.75
N ARG A 364 -29.00 -3.38 15.42
CA ARG A 364 -29.80 -4.31 14.62
C ARG A 364 -29.35 -5.75 14.78
N VAL A 365 -28.04 -5.99 14.89
CA VAL A 365 -27.51 -7.32 15.23
C VAL A 365 -28.00 -7.75 16.61
N LYS A 366 -27.94 -6.87 17.62
CA LYS A 366 -28.45 -7.16 18.98
C LYS A 366 -29.93 -7.53 18.98
N GLU A 367 -30.78 -6.75 18.29
CA GLU A 367 -32.22 -7.04 18.18
C GLU A 367 -32.52 -8.40 17.54
N LEU A 368 -31.75 -8.80 16.54
CA LEU A 368 -31.90 -10.12 15.92
C LEU A 368 -31.45 -11.22 16.87
N THR A 369 -30.33 -11.02 17.57
CA THR A 369 -29.78 -12.00 18.52
C THR A 369 -30.63 -12.17 19.78
N GLN A 370 -31.42 -11.16 20.15
CA GLN A 370 -32.41 -11.27 21.23
C GLN A 370 -33.60 -12.16 20.85
N LYS A 371 -33.95 -12.23 19.56
CA LYS A 371 -35.08 -13.03 19.06
C LYS A 371 -34.67 -14.48 18.79
N ASP A 372 -33.47 -14.65 18.26
CA ASP A 372 -32.84 -15.94 17.99
C ASP A 372 -31.39 -15.85 18.50
N PRO A 373 -30.98 -16.63 19.52
CA PRO A 373 -29.61 -16.62 20.01
C PRO A 373 -28.56 -17.15 19.03
N GLN A 374 -28.98 -17.76 17.92
CA GLN A 374 -28.09 -18.35 16.91
C GLN A 374 -28.46 -17.94 15.48
N PRO A 375 -28.62 -16.65 15.17
CA PRO A 375 -29.04 -16.24 13.84
C PRO A 375 -27.84 -16.23 12.88
N ILE A 376 -28.06 -16.67 11.65
CA ILE A 376 -27.15 -16.40 10.53
C ILE A 376 -27.60 -15.09 9.89
N ILE A 377 -26.93 -13.98 10.22
CA ILE A 377 -27.28 -12.65 9.75
C ILE A 377 -26.43 -12.32 8.54
N GLN A 378 -27.06 -11.90 7.44
CA GLN A 378 -26.35 -11.38 6.27
C GLN A 378 -26.34 -9.86 6.28
N ALA A 379 -25.15 -9.28 6.09
CA ALA A 379 -24.96 -7.85 5.96
C ALA A 379 -24.55 -7.52 4.52
N VAL A 380 -25.41 -6.81 3.79
CA VAL A 380 -25.13 -6.45 2.39
C VAL A 380 -24.35 -5.13 2.38
N VAL A 381 -23.10 -5.19 1.91
CA VAL A 381 -22.19 -4.04 1.86
C VAL A 381 -21.49 -3.97 0.49
N PRO A 382 -21.90 -3.07 -0.43
CA PRO A 382 -21.31 -2.98 -1.76
C PRO A 382 -19.80 -2.71 -1.77
N LEU A 383 -19.35 -1.86 -0.84
CA LEU A 383 -17.96 -1.42 -0.69
C LEU A 383 -17.25 -2.09 0.50
N LEU A 384 -17.65 -3.32 0.86
CA LEU A 384 -17.14 -4.03 2.05
C LEU A 384 -15.62 -4.05 2.11
N ILE A 385 -14.99 -4.37 0.97
CA ILE A 385 -13.54 -4.55 0.87
C ILE A 385 -12.84 -3.20 0.82
N GLU A 386 -13.37 -2.26 0.05
CA GLU A 386 -12.85 -0.91 -0.11
C GLU A 386 -12.90 -0.12 1.20
N ALA A 387 -13.97 -0.29 1.98
CA ALA A 387 -14.13 0.31 3.30
C ALA A 387 -13.38 -0.45 4.41
N SER A 388 -12.65 -1.52 4.06
CA SER A 388 -11.89 -2.35 5.01
C SER A 388 -12.75 -2.92 6.15
N LEU A 389 -14.00 -3.29 5.87
CA LEU A 389 -14.98 -3.78 6.87
C LEU A 389 -14.98 -5.31 7.05
N GLN A 390 -14.03 -6.03 6.44
CA GLN A 390 -13.92 -7.50 6.49
C GLN A 390 -13.93 -8.04 7.92
N HIS A 391 -13.21 -7.34 8.81
CA HIS A 391 -12.99 -7.71 10.20
C HIS A 391 -14.29 -7.75 11.03
N LEU A 392 -15.37 -7.11 10.59
CA LEU A 392 -16.66 -7.15 11.28
C LEU A 392 -17.39 -8.48 11.10
N PHE A 393 -17.10 -9.22 10.02
CA PHE A 393 -17.85 -10.41 9.62
C PHE A 393 -17.07 -11.68 9.90
N HIS A 394 -17.77 -12.77 10.21
CA HIS A 394 -17.14 -14.07 10.41
C HIS A 394 -16.68 -14.70 9.10
N LYS A 395 -17.49 -14.51 8.07
CA LYS A 395 -17.28 -15.03 6.73
C LYS A 395 -17.73 -13.99 5.71
N ILE A 396 -17.05 -13.96 4.56
CA ILE A 396 -17.35 -13.05 3.46
C ILE A 396 -17.86 -13.87 2.26
N LEU A 397 -19.05 -13.52 1.80
CA LEU A 397 -19.63 -14.01 0.56
C LEU A 397 -19.46 -12.95 -0.54
N VAL A 398 -18.74 -13.30 -1.60
CA VAL A 398 -18.61 -12.47 -2.79
C VAL A 398 -19.54 -12.98 -3.89
N VAL A 399 -20.43 -12.10 -4.37
CA VAL A 399 -21.25 -12.36 -5.57
C VAL A 399 -20.47 -11.91 -6.79
N TYR A 400 -19.98 -12.89 -7.54
CA TYR A 400 -19.08 -12.74 -8.68
C TYR A 400 -19.83 -12.74 -10.00
N VAL A 401 -19.40 -11.85 -10.89
CA VAL A 401 -19.79 -11.81 -12.30
C VAL A 401 -18.60 -11.21 -13.06
N PRO A 402 -18.17 -11.75 -14.21
CA PRO A 402 -17.12 -11.16 -15.03
C PRO A 402 -17.40 -9.69 -15.37
N GLU A 403 -16.35 -8.87 -15.44
CA GLU A 403 -16.45 -7.41 -15.64
C GLU A 403 -17.29 -7.04 -16.87
N GLU A 404 -17.11 -7.76 -17.97
CA GLU A 404 -17.87 -7.54 -19.21
C GLU A 404 -19.39 -7.74 -19.03
N ILE A 405 -19.80 -8.73 -18.23
CA ILE A 405 -21.22 -8.95 -17.91
C ILE A 405 -21.72 -7.86 -16.95
N GLN A 406 -20.88 -7.37 -16.02
CA GLN A 406 -21.24 -6.23 -15.17
C GLN A 406 -21.50 -4.97 -16.01
N ILE A 407 -20.66 -4.70 -17.00
CA ILE A 407 -20.81 -3.57 -17.93
C ILE A 407 -22.13 -3.69 -18.70
N GLN A 408 -22.40 -4.86 -19.29
CA GLN A 408 -23.65 -5.11 -20.03
C GLN A 408 -24.89 -4.87 -19.17
N ARG A 409 -24.94 -5.50 -17.98
CA ARG A 409 -26.07 -5.34 -17.06
C ARG A 409 -26.25 -3.90 -16.58
N LEU A 410 -25.15 -3.17 -16.36
CA LEU A 410 -25.21 -1.78 -15.93
C LEU A 410 -25.72 -0.86 -17.04
N MET A 411 -25.29 -1.07 -18.28
CA MET A 411 -25.79 -0.35 -19.45
C MET A 411 -27.29 -0.57 -19.64
N GLU A 412 -27.77 -1.80 -19.54
CA GLU A 412 -29.19 -2.13 -19.68
C GLU A 412 -30.04 -1.53 -18.56
N ARG A 413 -29.58 -1.66 -17.30
CA ARG A 413 -30.32 -1.20 -16.11
C ARG A 413 -30.43 0.32 -16.06
N ASP A 414 -29.32 1.01 -16.29
CA ASP A 414 -29.21 2.46 -16.05
C ASP A 414 -29.31 3.27 -17.36
N ARG A 415 -29.42 2.61 -18.52
CA ARG A 415 -29.48 3.22 -19.86
C ARG A 415 -28.31 4.18 -20.13
N ILE A 416 -27.09 3.73 -19.79
CA ILE A 416 -25.85 4.51 -19.94
C ILE A 416 -24.93 3.92 -21.01
N SER A 417 -23.96 4.71 -21.48
CA SER A 417 -22.95 4.24 -22.43
C SER A 417 -21.96 3.27 -21.81
N ARG A 418 -21.25 2.51 -22.65
CA ARG A 418 -20.20 1.58 -22.21
C ARG A 418 -19.06 2.29 -21.48
N GLU A 419 -18.68 3.47 -21.96
CA GLU A 419 -17.61 4.30 -21.38
C GLU A 419 -18.01 4.77 -19.98
N MET A 420 -19.26 5.21 -19.82
CA MET A 420 -19.79 5.61 -18.52
C MET A 420 -19.88 4.41 -17.56
N ALA A 421 -20.30 3.24 -18.03
CA ALA A 421 -20.30 2.02 -17.24
C ALA A 421 -18.88 1.65 -16.76
N LYS A 422 -17.88 1.66 -17.65
CA LYS A 422 -16.47 1.43 -17.29
C LYS A 422 -15.96 2.43 -16.25
N SER A 423 -16.30 3.71 -16.41
CA SER A 423 -15.95 4.76 -15.45
C SER A 423 -16.52 4.46 -14.06
N ILE A 424 -17.79 4.05 -13.97
CA ILE A 424 -18.42 3.67 -12.70
C ILE A 424 -17.75 2.43 -12.09
N LEU A 425 -17.44 1.42 -12.89
CA LEU A 425 -16.75 0.22 -12.39
C LEU A 425 -15.35 0.54 -11.86
N SER A 426 -14.61 1.45 -12.51
CA SER A 426 -13.26 1.85 -12.09
C SER A 426 -13.19 2.52 -10.72
N ALA A 427 -14.32 3.00 -10.20
CA ALA A 427 -14.41 3.56 -8.85
C ALA A 427 -14.47 2.50 -7.74
N GLN A 428 -14.67 1.22 -8.08
CA GLN A 428 -14.70 0.10 -7.15
C GLN A 428 -13.45 -0.78 -7.30
N LEU A 429 -13.15 -1.60 -6.29
CA LEU A 429 -12.14 -2.64 -6.44
C LEU A 429 -12.59 -3.61 -7.56
N SER A 430 -11.66 -4.04 -8.41
CA SER A 430 -11.99 -4.96 -9.50
C SER A 430 -12.61 -6.24 -8.95
N ILE A 431 -13.52 -6.85 -9.71
CA ILE A 431 -14.22 -8.05 -9.23
C ILE A 431 -13.25 -9.22 -9.01
N GLU A 432 -12.18 -9.29 -9.80
CA GLU A 432 -11.10 -10.27 -9.65
C GLU A 432 -10.31 -10.07 -8.35
N GLU A 433 -9.96 -8.83 -8.00
CA GLU A 433 -9.35 -8.53 -6.70
C GLU A 433 -10.33 -8.84 -5.56
N LYS A 434 -11.62 -8.46 -5.67
CA LYS A 434 -12.64 -8.74 -4.63
C LYS A 434 -12.78 -10.24 -4.35
N ARG A 435 -12.70 -11.07 -5.40
CA ARG A 435 -12.79 -12.53 -5.27
C ARG A 435 -11.71 -13.10 -4.35
N THR A 436 -10.53 -12.49 -4.26
CA THR A 436 -9.44 -12.96 -3.38
C THR A 436 -9.77 -12.85 -1.88
N TYR A 437 -10.77 -12.05 -1.51
CA TYR A 437 -11.23 -11.88 -0.13
C TYR A 437 -12.39 -12.80 0.26
N ALA A 438 -12.86 -13.65 -0.66
CA ALA A 438 -14.05 -14.47 -0.47
C ALA A 438 -13.75 -15.73 0.37
N ASP A 439 -14.48 -15.93 1.47
CA ASP A 439 -14.60 -17.26 2.07
C ASP A 439 -15.55 -18.14 1.23
N TYR A 440 -16.62 -17.50 0.73
CA TYR A 440 -17.62 -18.12 -0.13
C TYR A 440 -17.79 -17.29 -1.40
N LEU A 441 -17.91 -17.97 -2.54
CA LEU A 441 -18.10 -17.35 -3.83
C LEU A 441 -19.39 -17.88 -4.46
N VAL A 442 -20.25 -16.98 -4.94
CA VAL A 442 -21.41 -17.33 -5.78
C VAL A 442 -21.22 -16.65 -7.13
N ASP A 443 -21.03 -17.46 -8.17
CA ASP A 443 -21.00 -17.01 -9.55
C ASP A 443 -22.43 -16.82 -10.06
N ASN A 444 -22.76 -15.57 -10.36
CA ASN A 444 -24.07 -15.15 -10.86
C ASN A 444 -24.03 -14.73 -12.34
N SER A 445 -23.06 -15.25 -13.10
CA SER A 445 -22.97 -15.10 -14.56
C SER A 445 -23.95 -15.99 -15.32
N GLY A 446 -24.27 -17.16 -14.76
CA GLY A 446 -25.18 -18.15 -15.34
C GLY A 446 -26.67 -17.87 -15.09
N SER A 447 -27.47 -18.94 -15.09
CA SER A 447 -28.93 -18.86 -14.88
C SER A 447 -29.30 -18.66 -13.41
N VAL A 448 -30.48 -18.09 -13.14
CA VAL A 448 -31.01 -17.93 -11.75
C VAL A 448 -31.08 -19.28 -11.01
N GLY A 449 -31.37 -20.38 -11.73
CA GLY A 449 -31.40 -21.72 -11.15
C GLY A 449 -30.02 -22.22 -10.73
N GLU A 450 -28.98 -21.89 -11.50
CA GLU A 450 -27.59 -22.20 -11.17
C GLU A 450 -27.10 -21.39 -9.97
N THR A 451 -27.39 -20.08 -9.95
CA THR A 451 -27.14 -19.22 -8.78
C THR A 451 -27.82 -19.79 -7.54
N LYS A 452 -29.09 -20.22 -7.64
CA LYS A 452 -29.83 -20.82 -6.52
C LYS A 452 -29.17 -22.09 -5.99
N ARG A 453 -28.66 -22.97 -6.86
CA ARG A 453 -27.91 -24.17 -6.43
C ARG A 453 -26.63 -23.79 -5.67
N GLN A 454 -25.87 -22.82 -6.17
CA GLN A 454 -24.67 -22.34 -5.48
C GLN A 454 -24.99 -21.72 -4.12
N VAL A 455 -26.06 -20.93 -4.02
CA VAL A 455 -26.52 -20.35 -2.75
C VAL A 455 -26.90 -21.44 -1.74
N LEU A 456 -27.59 -22.50 -2.17
CA LEU A 456 -27.91 -23.64 -1.29
C LEU A 456 -26.65 -24.35 -0.77
N LEU A 457 -25.64 -24.56 -1.62
CA LEU A 457 -24.37 -25.16 -1.21
C LEU A 457 -23.61 -24.27 -0.21
N VAL A 458 -23.58 -22.96 -0.45
CA VAL A 458 -22.99 -21.99 0.48
C VAL A 458 -23.75 -21.96 1.81
N TRP A 459 -25.08 -22.05 1.77
CA TRP A 459 -25.91 -22.07 2.97
C TRP A 459 -25.60 -23.24 3.89
N GLU A 460 -25.46 -24.45 3.34
CA GLU A 460 -25.08 -25.62 4.15
C GLU A 460 -23.68 -25.47 4.75
N LYS A 461 -22.70 -24.94 4.00
CA LYS A 461 -21.37 -24.62 4.55
C LYS A 461 -21.41 -23.59 5.68
N ILE A 462 -22.28 -22.59 5.59
CA ILE A 462 -22.45 -21.59 6.67
C ILE A 462 -23.04 -22.26 7.92
N LYS A 463 -24.00 -23.18 7.77
CA LYS A 463 -24.55 -23.94 8.90
C LYS A 463 -23.50 -24.87 9.53
N GLU A 464 -22.66 -25.52 8.72
CA GLU A 464 -21.53 -26.32 9.22
C GLU A 464 -20.60 -25.46 10.06
N TYR A 465 -20.17 -24.31 9.53
CA TYR A 465 -19.35 -23.34 10.26
C TYR A 465 -20.02 -22.83 11.55
N GLN A 466 -21.34 -22.62 11.53
CA GLN A 466 -22.09 -22.24 12.74
C GLN A 466 -22.02 -23.33 13.81
N LYS A 467 -22.17 -24.61 13.44
CA LYS A 467 -22.07 -25.74 14.37
C LYS A 467 -20.67 -25.89 14.94
N GLU A 468 -19.63 -25.71 14.12
CA GLU A 468 -18.23 -25.74 14.57
C GLU A 468 -17.92 -24.67 15.61
N ARG A 469 -18.56 -23.49 15.54
CA ARG A 469 -18.41 -22.44 16.56
C ARG A 469 -19.06 -22.78 17.90
N GLN A 470 -19.88 -23.82 17.96
CA GLN A 470 -20.60 -24.24 19.17
C GLN A 470 -19.88 -25.35 19.94
N GLY A 471 -18.95 -26.07 19.30
CA GLY A 471 -18.10 -27.10 19.91
C GLY A 471 -16.75 -26.56 20.30
#